data_AF-A0A848YYM8-F1
#
_entry.id   AF-A0A848YYM8-F1
#
_cell.length_a   1.000
_cell.length_b   1.000
_cell.length_c   1.000
_cell.angle_alpha   90.00
_cell.angle_beta   90.00
_cell.angle_gamma   90.00
#
_symmetry.space_group_name_H-M   'P 1'
#
loop_
_entity.id
_entity.type
_entity.pdbx_description
1 polymer ?
#
loop_
_entity_poly.entity_id
_entity_poly.type
_entity_poly.pdbx_seq_one_letter_code
_entity_poly.pdbx_strand_id
1 'polypeptide(L)'
;VVLIHLTFCLPYAVFVMWGVFANYNPEYEDQARSLGATPFQILCRITAPMVFNGMVVAGLFAFLLSWSQYLSTLIIGGGQITTLPILLFALINSGDRPVAAAVSLVFIIPALLALVFSSRYLGNHHLTGIQ
;
A
#
# COMPACT_ATOMS: atom_id res chain seq x y z
N VAL A 1 14.32 -4.55 -11.77
CA VAL A 1 13.17 -3.63 -11.50
C VAL A 1 12.44 -3.98 -10.21
N VAL A 2 11.99 -5.21 -9.99
CA VAL A 2 11.26 -5.55 -8.74
C VAL A 2 12.07 -5.25 -7.46
N LEU A 3 13.35 -5.65 -7.41
CA LEU A 3 14.21 -5.40 -6.24
C LEU A 3 14.38 -3.91 -5.92
N ILE A 4 14.51 -3.05 -6.93
CA ILE A 4 14.63 -1.61 -6.67
C ILE A 4 13.30 -1.03 -6.19
N HIS A 5 12.17 -1.52 -6.72
CA HIS A 5 10.87 -1.08 -6.25
C HIS A 5 10.68 -1.41 -4.76
N LEU A 6 11.14 -2.59 -4.33
CA LEU A 6 11.12 -2.99 -2.92
C LEU A 6 11.93 -2.04 -2.03
N THR A 7 13.08 -1.53 -2.47
CA THR A 7 13.89 -0.58 -1.69
C THR A 7 13.11 0.69 -1.32
N PHE A 8 12.21 1.15 -2.18
CA PHE A 8 11.34 2.29 -1.91
C PHE A 8 10.06 1.91 -1.16
N CYS A 9 9.46 0.76 -1.50
CA CYS A 9 8.20 0.32 -0.92
C CYS A 9 8.32 -0.19 0.52
N LEU A 10 9.42 -0.87 0.86
CA LEU A 10 9.64 -1.45 2.19
C LEU A 10 9.64 -0.41 3.33
N PRO A 11 10.45 0.66 3.30
CA PRO A 11 10.46 1.62 4.40
C PRO A 11 9.10 2.30 4.57
N TYR A 12 8.38 2.52 3.48
CA TYR A 12 7.02 3.07 3.53
C TYR A 12 6.02 2.09 4.16
N ALA A 13 6.04 0.82 3.73
CA ALA A 13 5.18 -0.22 4.30
C ALA A 13 5.45 -0.40 5.81
N VAL A 14 6.73 -0.38 6.22
CA VAL A 14 7.13 -0.41 7.63
C VAL A 14 6.58 0.80 8.38
N PHE A 15 6.65 2.00 7.81
CA PHE A 15 6.11 3.21 8.43
C PHE A 15 4.59 3.14 8.64
N VAL A 16 3.83 2.64 7.64
CA VAL A 16 2.39 2.44 7.77
C VAL A 16 2.08 1.40 8.84
N MET A 17 2.76 0.26 8.82
CA MET A 17 2.57 -0.80 9.82
C MET A 17 2.94 -0.34 11.23
N TRP A 18 3.95 0.51 11.37
CA TRP A 18 4.30 1.10 12.66
C TRP A 18 3.13 1.89 13.26
N GLY A 19 2.42 2.69 12.45
CA GLY A 19 1.21 3.38 12.89
C GLY A 19 0.06 2.43 13.28
N VAL A 20 -0.06 1.29 12.61
CA VAL A 20 -1.04 0.24 12.96
C VAL A 20 -0.71 -0.36 14.32
N PHE A 21 0.55 -0.75 14.54
CA PHE A 21 1.01 -1.31 15.81
C PHE A 21 1.02 -0.30 16.95
N ALA A 22 1.16 1.00 16.68
CA ALA A 22 1.06 2.04 17.70
C ALA A 22 -0.35 2.13 18.34
N ASN A 23 -1.39 1.72 17.61
CA ASN A 23 -2.78 1.68 18.08
C ASN A 23 -3.23 0.27 18.53
N TYR A 24 -2.32 -0.70 18.52
CA TYR A 24 -2.60 -2.07 18.89
C TYR A 24 -2.61 -2.26 20.41
N ASN A 25 -3.64 -2.92 20.96
CA ASN A 25 -3.66 -3.28 22.38
C ASN A 25 -2.98 -4.64 22.60
N PRO A 26 -1.81 -4.71 23.26
CA PRO A 26 -1.10 -5.97 23.52
C PRO A 26 -1.77 -6.86 24.58
N GLU A 27 -2.75 -6.34 25.34
CA GLU A 27 -3.40 -7.06 26.44
C GLU A 27 -4.11 -8.34 25.96
N TYR A 28 -4.60 -8.37 24.72
CA TYR A 28 -5.18 -9.58 24.13
C TYR A 28 -4.15 -10.72 24.00
N GLU A 29 -2.88 -10.40 23.75
CA GLU A 29 -1.81 -11.40 23.70
C GLU A 29 -1.45 -11.89 25.11
N ASP A 30 -1.46 -11.02 26.11
CA ASP A 30 -1.17 -11.36 27.50
C ASP A 30 -2.24 -12.28 28.10
N GLN A 31 -3.51 -12.02 27.79
CA GLN A 31 -4.63 -12.88 28.18
C GLN A 31 -4.51 -14.27 27.51
N ALA A 32 -4.16 -14.32 26.23
CA ALA A 32 -3.98 -15.59 25.52
C ALA A 32 -2.79 -16.39 26.05
N ARG A 33 -1.68 -15.72 26.39
CA ARG A 33 -0.53 -16.35 27.07
C ARG A 33 -0.93 -16.95 28.41
N SER A 34 -1.74 -16.23 29.18
CA SER A 34 -2.26 -16.71 30.48
C SER A 34 -3.16 -17.95 30.34
N LEU A 35 -3.84 -18.11 29.20
CA LEU A 35 -4.63 -19.29 28.86
C LEU A 35 -3.81 -20.44 28.24
N GLY A 36 -2.48 -20.31 28.17
CA GLY A 36 -1.58 -21.34 27.65
C GLY A 36 -1.43 -21.36 26.12
N ALA A 37 -1.82 -20.29 25.42
CA ALA A 37 -1.62 -20.21 23.96
C ALA A 37 -0.13 -20.12 23.60
N THR A 38 0.28 -20.82 22.54
CA THR A 38 1.66 -20.75 22.03
C THR A 38 1.90 -19.48 21.22
N PRO A 39 3.15 -19.00 21.06
CA PRO A 39 3.45 -17.78 20.29
C PRO A 39 2.90 -17.81 18.86
N PHE A 40 2.94 -18.99 18.21
CA PHE A 40 2.38 -19.15 16.86
C PHE A 40 0.85 -19.04 16.84
N GLN A 41 0.16 -19.56 17.86
CA GLN A 41 -1.29 -19.40 18.00
C GLN A 41 -1.67 -17.93 18.21
N ILE A 42 -0.92 -17.21 19.04
CA ILE A 42 -1.14 -15.78 19.29
C ILE A 42 -0.97 -14.99 17.98
N LEU A 43 0.13 -15.22 17.27
CA LEU A 43 0.40 -14.56 15.99
C LEU A 43 -0.73 -14.79 14.99
N CYS A 44 -1.10 -16.04 14.72
CA CYS A 44 -2.07 -16.36 13.67
C CYS A 44 -3.52 -16.05 14.06
N ARG A 45 -3.87 -16.13 15.35
CA ARG A 45 -5.26 -16.06 15.80
C ARG A 45 -5.65 -14.75 16.47
N ILE A 46 -4.67 -13.95 16.88
CA ILE A 46 -4.88 -12.68 17.58
C ILE A 46 -4.21 -11.56 16.79
N THR A 47 -2.87 -11.55 16.75
CA THR A 47 -2.11 -10.42 16.18
C THR A 47 -2.43 -10.21 14.70
N ALA A 48 -2.28 -11.25 13.86
CA ALA A 48 -2.50 -11.17 12.42
C ALA A 48 -3.91 -10.73 12.02
N PRO A 49 -5.01 -11.31 12.55
CA PRO A 49 -6.36 -10.84 12.21
C PRO A 49 -6.65 -9.44 12.76
N MET A 50 -6.10 -9.05 13.91
CA MET A 50 -6.27 -7.69 14.45
C MET A 50 -5.59 -6.63 13.60
N VAL A 51 -4.36 -6.89 13.12
CA VAL A 51 -3.63 -5.95 12.26
C VAL A 51 -3.93 -6.14 10.77
N PHE A 52 -4.80 -7.09 10.40
CA PHE A 52 -5.09 -7.44 9.01
C PHE A 52 -5.55 -6.24 8.17
N ASN A 53 -6.48 -5.44 8.71
CA ASN A 53 -6.94 -4.23 8.03
C ASN A 53 -5.78 -3.25 7.79
N GLY A 54 -4.87 -3.12 8.76
CA GLY A 54 -3.65 -2.33 8.62
C GLY A 54 -2.69 -2.87 7.55
N MET A 55 -2.52 -4.20 7.47
CA MET A 55 -1.71 -4.85 6.45
C MET A 55 -2.27 -4.63 5.04
N VAL A 56 -3.60 -4.69 4.87
CA VAL A 56 -4.26 -4.41 3.59
C VAL A 56 -4.00 -2.96 3.16
N VAL A 57 -4.14 -2.01 4.08
CA VAL A 57 -3.86 -0.58 3.81
C VAL A 57 -2.39 -0.39 3.44
N ALA A 58 -1.45 -0.94 4.22
CA ALA A 58 -0.01 -0.87 3.92
C ALA A 58 0.32 -1.45 2.54
N GLY A 59 -0.29 -2.60 2.19
CA GLY A 59 -0.13 -3.22 0.88
C GLY A 59 -0.66 -2.37 -0.27
N LEU A 60 -1.81 -1.71 -0.10
CA LEU A 60 -2.37 -0.80 -1.09
C LEU A 60 -1.45 0.41 -1.32
N PHE A 61 -0.95 1.04 -0.26
CA PHE A 61 -0.03 2.15 -0.43
C PHE A 61 1.31 1.72 -1.06
N ALA A 62 1.85 0.56 -0.67
CA ALA A 62 3.05 0.01 -1.30
C ALA A 62 2.82 -0.26 -2.81
N PHE A 63 1.64 -0.76 -3.18
CA PHE A 63 1.25 -0.92 -4.57
C PHE A 63 1.19 0.41 -5.31
N LEU A 64 0.53 1.44 -4.75
CA LEU A 64 0.48 2.77 -5.37
C LEU A 64 1.86 3.40 -5.53
N LEU A 65 2.72 3.22 -4.54
CA LEU A 65 4.09 3.73 -4.60
C LEU A 65 4.83 3.05 -5.74
N SER A 66 4.82 1.71 -5.80
CA SER A 66 5.43 0.92 -6.89
C SER A 66 4.86 1.29 -8.27
N TRP A 67 3.54 1.47 -8.36
CA TRP A 67 2.82 1.84 -9.59
C TRP A 67 3.25 3.19 -10.16
N SER A 68 3.55 4.15 -9.28
CA SER A 68 3.97 5.49 -9.66
C SER A 68 5.47 5.62 -9.93
N GLN A 69 6.26 4.56 -9.76
CA GLN A 69 7.70 4.61 -10.00
C GLN A 69 8.00 4.64 -11.49
N TYR A 70 8.32 5.84 -11.98
CA TYR A 70 8.82 6.07 -13.32
C TYR A 70 10.35 6.01 -13.37
N LEU A 71 11.01 6.85 -12.56
CA LEU A 71 12.45 7.09 -12.67
C LEU A 71 13.27 5.85 -12.32
N SER A 72 12.86 5.13 -11.28
CA SER A 72 13.50 3.89 -10.84
C SER A 72 13.45 2.82 -11.94
N THR A 73 12.28 2.65 -12.58
CA THR A 73 12.13 1.69 -13.68
C THR A 73 12.89 2.12 -14.92
N LEU A 74 12.93 3.41 -15.25
CA LEU A 74 13.66 3.91 -16.42
C LEU A 74 15.17 3.67 -16.30
N ILE A 75 15.76 4.04 -15.16
CA ILE A 75 17.20 3.92 -14.92
C ILE A 75 17.65 2.45 -14.97
N ILE A 76 16.86 1.54 -14.39
CA ILE A 76 17.26 0.13 -14.23
C ILE A 76 16.75 -0.76 -15.35
N GLY A 77 15.60 -0.43 -15.94
CA GLY A 77 15.04 -1.13 -17.09
C GLY A 77 15.71 -0.75 -18.41
N GLY A 78 16.54 0.32 -18.43
CA GLY A 78 17.32 0.73 -19.60
C GLY A 78 16.49 0.96 -20.86
N GLY A 79 15.23 1.35 -20.72
CA GLY A 79 14.28 1.50 -21.83
C GLY A 79 13.75 0.19 -22.45
N GLN A 80 14.26 -0.98 -22.03
CA GLN A 80 13.78 -2.29 -22.50
C GLN A 80 12.45 -2.70 -21.86
N ILE A 81 12.17 -2.17 -20.67
CA ILE A 81 10.93 -2.43 -19.94
C ILE A 81 10.06 -1.17 -20.01
N THR A 82 9.04 -1.21 -20.87
CA THR A 82 8.06 -0.13 -20.97
C THR A 82 6.94 -0.35 -19.96
N THR A 83 6.88 0.50 -18.94
CA THR A 83 5.76 0.56 -18.00
C THR A 83 4.83 1.72 -18.34
N LEU A 84 3.62 1.71 -17.78
CA LEU A 84 2.63 2.75 -18.03
C LEU A 84 3.15 4.17 -17.70
N PRO A 85 3.89 4.41 -16.59
CA PRO A 85 4.51 5.72 -16.31
C PRO A 85 5.54 6.14 -17.38
N ILE A 86 6.34 5.21 -17.89
CA ILE A 86 7.34 5.50 -18.93
C ILE A 86 6.64 5.87 -20.24
N LEU A 87 5.58 5.13 -20.62
CA LEU A 87 4.77 5.43 -21.80
C LEU A 87 4.10 6.80 -21.68
N LEU A 88 3.50 7.10 -20.52
CA LEU A 88 2.85 8.38 -20.26
C LEU A 88 3.87 9.53 -20.38
N PHE A 89 5.06 9.38 -19.81
CA PHE A 89 6.12 10.38 -19.96
C PHE A 89 6.56 10.57 -21.42
N ALA A 90 6.70 9.48 -22.18
CA ALA A 90 7.03 9.54 -23.60
C ALA A 90 5.94 10.26 -24.42
N LEU A 91 4.66 9.98 -24.16
CA LEU A 91 3.52 10.62 -24.81
C LEU A 91 3.47 12.12 -24.54
N ILE A 92 3.71 12.54 -23.29
CA ILE A 92 3.78 13.96 -22.92
C ILE A 92 4.89 14.66 -23.72
N ASN A 93 6.06 14.04 -23.87
CA ASN A 93 7.19 14.62 -24.61
C ASN A 93 7.00 14.57 -26.14
N SER A 94 6.20 13.64 -26.66
CA SER A 94 5.93 13.53 -28.10
C SER A 94 5.06 14.66 -28.67
N GLY A 95 4.36 15.41 -27.81
CA GLY A 95 3.49 16.52 -28.21
C GLY A 95 2.03 16.12 -28.50
N ASP A 96 1.69 14.83 -28.49
CA ASP A 96 0.32 14.33 -28.66
C ASP A 96 -0.50 14.47 -27.36
N ARG A 97 -0.93 15.72 -27.11
CA ARG A 97 -1.65 16.11 -25.88
C ARG A 97 -2.97 15.36 -25.67
N PRO A 98 -3.82 15.13 -26.69
CA PRO A 98 -5.06 14.37 -26.52
C PRO A 98 -4.84 12.94 -26.00
N VAL A 99 -3.88 12.22 -26.59
CA VAL A 99 -3.58 10.85 -26.19
C VAL A 99 -2.96 10.81 -24.78
N ALA A 100 -2.03 11.73 -24.49
CA ALA A 100 -1.43 11.83 -23.16
C ALA A 100 -2.48 12.10 -22.06
N ALA A 101 -3.48 12.94 -22.34
CA ALA A 101 -4.57 13.22 -21.40
C ALA A 101 -5.43 11.98 -21.12
N ALA A 102 -5.81 11.24 -22.16
CA ALA A 102 -6.59 10.01 -22.00
C ALA A 102 -5.85 8.94 -21.18
N VAL A 103 -4.55 8.75 -21.45
CA VAL A 103 -3.71 7.80 -20.68
C VAL A 103 -3.54 8.25 -19.23
N SER A 104 -3.44 9.56 -18.99
CA SER A 104 -3.36 10.11 -17.62
C SER A 104 -4.62 9.84 -16.79
N LEU A 105 -5.80 9.89 -17.42
CA LEU A 105 -7.05 9.51 -16.75
C LEU A 105 -7.02 8.04 -16.33
N VAL A 106 -6.58 7.15 -17.21
CA VAL A 106 -6.45 5.72 -16.90
C VAL A 106 -5.43 5.48 -15.79
N PHE A 107 -4.30 6.20 -15.82
CA PHE A 107 -3.24 6.08 -14.82
C PHE A 107 -3.70 6.43 -13.39
N ILE A 108 -4.66 7.34 -13.25
CA ILE A 108 -5.21 7.79 -11.96
C ILE A 108 -6.21 6.77 -11.37
N ILE A 109 -6.81 5.89 -12.18
CA ILE A 109 -7.85 4.94 -11.73
C ILE A 109 -7.41 4.09 -10.53
N PRO A 110 -6.23 3.44 -10.52
CA PRO A 110 -5.82 2.61 -9.38
C PRO A 110 -5.63 3.43 -8.10
N ALA A 111 -5.16 4.68 -8.21
CA ALA A 111 -5.03 5.58 -7.07
C ALA A 111 -6.39 5.97 -6.49
N LEU A 112 -7.37 6.27 -7.35
CA LEU A 112 -8.75 6.55 -6.92
C LEU A 112 -9.39 5.35 -6.25
N LEU A 113 -9.22 4.15 -6.82
CA LEU A 113 -9.73 2.92 -6.22
C LEU A 113 -9.13 2.66 -4.84
N ALA A 114 -7.82 2.82 -4.69
CA ALA A 114 -7.16 2.67 -3.40
C ALA A 114 -7.63 3.72 -2.37
N LEU A 115 -7.84 4.97 -2.80
CA LEU A 115 -8.38 6.03 -1.93
C LEU A 115 -9.81 5.74 -1.47
N VAL A 116 -10.70 5.35 -2.40
CA VAL A 116 -12.08 5.00 -2.07
C VAL A 116 -12.13 3.79 -1.16
N PHE A 117 -11.30 2.78 -1.43
CA PHE A 117 -11.18 1.61 -0.56
C PHE A 117 -10.70 2.01 0.84
N SER A 118 -9.60 2.76 0.94
CA SER A 118 -9.07 3.21 2.24
C SER A 118 -10.09 4.04 3.03
N SER A 119 -10.82 4.94 2.36
CA SER A 119 -11.82 5.79 3.05
C SER A 119 -13.03 5.00 3.55
N ARG A 120 -13.49 3.99 2.82
CA ARG A 120 -14.60 3.11 3.25
C ARG A 120 -14.20 2.22 4.44
N TYR A 121 -12.97 1.71 4.43
CA TYR A 121 -12.48 0.84 5.50
C TYR A 121 -12.10 1.61 6.77
N LEU A 122 -11.50 2.80 6.66
CA LEU A 122 -11.16 3.63 7.83
C LEU A 122 -12.36 4.45 8.35
N GLY A 123 -13.23 4.93 7.46
CA GLY A 123 -14.38 5.78 7.82
C GLY A 123 -15.42 5.07 8.70
N ASN A 124 -15.51 3.73 8.61
CA ASN A 124 -16.44 2.95 9.43
C ASN A 124 -16.00 2.78 10.91
N HIS A 125 -14.72 3.02 11.26
CA HIS A 125 -14.23 2.79 12.63
C HIS A 125 -14.17 4.06 13.49
N HIS A 126 -14.10 5.26 12.90
CA HIS A 126 -14.05 6.52 13.67
C HIS A 126 -15.42 7.03 14.14
N LEU A 127 -16.54 6.50 13.62
CA LEU A 127 -17.88 6.95 14.01
C LEU A 127 -18.50 6.16 15.16
N THR A 128 -17.85 5.08 15.61
CA THR A 128 -18.30 4.23 16.74
C THR A 128 -17.59 4.53 18.07
N GLY A 129 -16.66 5.51 18.10
CA GLY A 129 -15.92 5.89 19.32
C GLY A 129 -16.46 7.11 20.06
N ILE A 130 -17.62 7.65 19.66
CA ILE A 130 -18.28 8.81 20.31
C ILE A 130 -19.71 8.45 20.74
N GLN A 131 -19.90 7.26 21.31
CA GLN A 131 -21.08 6.92 22.12
C GLN A 131 -20.66 6.16 23.36
#